data_AF-A0A6B0X0A4-F1
#
_entry.id   AF-A0A6B0X0A4-F1
#
_cell.length_a   1.000
_cell.length_b   1.000
_cell.length_c   1.000
_cell.angle_alpha   90.00
_cell.angle_beta   90.00
_cell.angle_gamma   90.00
#
_symmetry.space_group_name_H-M   'P 1'
#
loop_
_entity.id
_entity.type
_entity.pdbx_description
1 polymer ?
#
loop_
_entity_poly.entity_id
_entity_poly.type
_entity_poly.pdbx_seq_one_letter_code
_entity_poly.pdbx_strand_id
1 'polypeptide(L)'
;MTELTPREKAILDILIGTYVTTGEPVGSRTISKMDLGLSAATIRNSMADLEEKGYLYQPHTSAGRVPSDKGYRYYVDMLMNQEELAEAAQRSIRDSIERLREGNANDLLVQVSKVLADVSHNLGIALGPQFTQGIFERLEMLKLSESMLLSVMTIRSGLVKTMVV
;
A
#
# COMPACT_ATOMS: atom_id res chain seq x y z
N MET A 1 -8.65 5.95 21.01
CA MET A 1 -9.61 6.25 19.92
C MET A 1 -11.00 6.26 20.52
N THR A 2 -11.86 7.20 20.12
CA THR A 2 -13.27 7.21 20.55
C THR A 2 -13.97 6.00 19.94
N GLU A 3 -14.68 5.23 20.75
CA GLU A 3 -15.38 4.04 20.25
C GLU A 3 -16.61 4.46 19.44
N LEU A 4 -16.70 3.98 18.20
CA LEU A 4 -17.84 4.21 17.32
C LEU A 4 -18.92 3.17 17.60
N THR A 5 -20.19 3.60 17.57
CA THR A 5 -21.33 2.68 17.66
C THR A 5 -21.39 1.77 16.44
N PRO A 6 -22.05 0.59 16.50
CA PRO A 6 -22.21 -0.29 15.35
C PRO A 6 -22.81 0.41 14.12
N ARG A 7 -23.75 1.33 14.34
CA ARG A 7 -24.37 2.15 13.30
C ARG A 7 -23.36 3.09 12.65
N GLU A 8 -22.58 3.80 13.46
CA GLU A 8 -21.54 4.72 12.97
C GLU A 8 -20.46 3.96 12.19
N LYS A 9 -20.06 2.77 12.65
CA LYS A 9 -19.14 1.89 11.93
C LYS A 9 -19.70 1.52 10.56
N ALA A 10 -20.94 1.06 10.49
CA ALA A 10 -21.58 0.68 9.22
C ALA A 10 -21.72 1.87 8.24
N ILE A 11 -22.08 3.05 8.75
CA ILE A 11 -22.17 4.26 7.92
C ILE A 11 -20.79 4.71 7.44
N LEU A 12 -19.77 4.66 8.31
CA LEU A 12 -18.40 5.03 7.97
C LEU A 12 -17.80 4.08 6.93
N ASP A 13 -18.03 2.77 7.08
CA ASP A 13 -17.62 1.73 6.15
C ASP A 13 -18.17 1.97 4.74
N ILE A 14 -19.50 2.12 4.62
CA ILE A 14 -20.18 2.38 3.35
C ILE A 14 -19.73 3.70 2.74
N LEU A 15 -19.59 4.75 3.56
CA LEU A 15 -19.17 6.06 3.08
C LEU A 15 -17.76 6.01 2.49
N ILE A 16 -16.80 5.42 3.21
CA ILE A 16 -15.42 5.33 2.76
C ILE A 16 -15.33 4.45 1.50
N GLY A 17 -15.97 3.29 1.48
CA GLY A 17 -16.00 2.42 0.29
C GLY A 17 -16.59 3.14 -0.93
N THR A 18 -17.69 3.87 -0.75
CA THR A 18 -18.29 4.69 -1.82
C THR A 18 -17.33 5.77 -2.28
N TYR A 19 -16.73 6.53 -1.36
CA TYR A 19 -15.83 7.64 -1.69
C TYR A 19 -14.54 7.18 -2.37
N VAL A 20 -13.94 6.05 -1.95
CA VAL A 20 -12.76 5.46 -2.62
C VAL A 20 -13.09 5.03 -4.04
N THR A 21 -14.32 4.57 -4.29
CA THR A 21 -14.76 4.14 -5.62
C THR A 21 -15.11 5.32 -6.53
N THR A 22 -15.75 6.37 -6.01
CA THR A 22 -16.29 7.46 -6.83
C THR A 22 -15.45 8.73 -6.84
N GLY A 23 -14.65 8.97 -5.80
CA GLY A 23 -13.97 10.25 -5.56
C GLY A 23 -14.89 11.40 -5.14
N GLU A 24 -16.19 11.16 -4.99
CA GLU A 24 -17.21 12.21 -4.85
C GLU A 24 -17.80 12.27 -3.43
N PRO A 25 -18.02 13.46 -2.84
CA PRO A 25 -18.62 13.61 -1.51
C PRO A 25 -19.94 12.84 -1.36
N VAL A 26 -20.05 12.01 -0.31
CA VAL A 26 -21.14 11.06 -0.16
C VAL A 26 -22.27 11.65 0.66
N GLY A 27 -23.49 11.64 0.12
CA GLY A 27 -24.69 12.13 0.80
C GLY A 27 -25.44 11.01 1.54
N SER A 28 -26.19 11.38 2.59
CA SER A 28 -26.99 10.42 3.36
C SER A 28 -28.04 9.67 2.54
N ARG A 29 -28.56 10.30 1.47
CA ARG A 29 -29.49 9.68 0.51
C ARG A 29 -28.83 8.62 -0.37
N THR A 30 -27.54 8.74 -0.63
CA THR A 30 -26.76 7.73 -1.36
C THR A 30 -26.62 6.49 -0.48
N ILE A 31 -26.22 6.69 0.77
CA ILE A 31 -26.06 5.62 1.77
C ILE A 31 -27.40 4.95 2.09
N SER A 32 -28.50 5.70 2.19
CA SER A 32 -29.82 5.12 2.51
C SER A 32 -30.34 4.13 1.45
N LYS A 33 -29.81 4.17 0.23
CA LYS A 33 -30.17 3.24 -0.85
C LYS A 33 -29.43 1.91 -0.77
N MET A 34 -28.40 1.80 0.08
CA MET A 34 -27.55 0.60 0.22
C MET A 34 -28.06 -0.36 1.32
N ASP A 35 -29.37 -0.36 1.55
CA ASP A 35 -30.10 -1.30 2.41
C ASP A 35 -29.62 -1.44 3.88
N LEU A 36 -29.35 -0.30 4.53
CA LEU A 36 -29.05 -0.25 5.97
C LEU A 36 -30.29 -0.33 6.87
N GLY A 37 -31.51 -0.33 6.31
CA GLY A 37 -32.76 -0.18 7.08
C GLY A 37 -32.91 1.18 7.77
N LEU A 38 -32.13 2.20 7.38
CA LEU A 38 -32.10 3.53 7.99
C LEU A 38 -32.62 4.62 7.03
N SER A 39 -33.35 5.58 7.59
CA SER A 39 -33.78 6.76 6.82
C SER A 39 -32.60 7.69 6.51
N ALA A 40 -32.70 8.45 5.42
CA ALA A 40 -31.69 9.46 5.05
C ALA A 40 -31.51 10.55 6.14
N ALA A 41 -32.53 10.82 6.95
CA ALA A 41 -32.44 11.74 8.08
C ALA A 41 -31.61 11.14 9.23
N THR A 42 -31.85 9.88 9.57
CA THR A 42 -31.08 9.15 10.59
C THR A 42 -29.60 9.02 10.23
N ILE A 43 -29.33 8.75 8.95
CA ILE A 43 -27.96 8.69 8.43
C ILE A 43 -27.31 10.08 8.48
N ARG A 44 -28.03 11.14 8.08
CA ARG A 44 -27.51 12.52 8.16
C ARG A 44 -27.08 12.90 9.57
N ASN A 45 -27.86 12.52 10.59
CA ASN A 45 -27.52 12.76 11.99
C ASN A 45 -26.26 11.99 12.40
N SER A 46 -26.18 10.70 12.07
CA SER A 46 -25.00 9.89 12.39
C SER A 46 -23.73 10.39 11.67
N MET A 47 -23.87 10.91 10.46
CA MET A 47 -22.77 11.54 9.73
C MET A 47 -22.34 12.87 10.37
N ALA A 48 -23.25 13.62 10.98
CA ALA A 48 -22.91 14.81 11.77
C ALA A 48 -22.16 14.42 13.06
N ASP A 49 -22.59 13.35 13.75
CA ASP A 49 -21.87 12.82 14.92
C ASP A 49 -20.45 12.36 14.54
N LEU A 50 -20.30 11.69 13.39
CA LEU A 50 -19.00 11.27 12.86
C LEU A 50 -18.11 12.46 12.47
N GLU A 51 -18.70 13.55 11.98
CA GLU A 51 -18.00 14.80 11.66
C GLU A 51 -17.53 15.52 12.94
N GLU A 52 -18.39 15.63 13.96
CA GLU A 52 -18.02 16.18 15.27
C GLU A 52 -16.90 15.36 15.94
N LYS A 53 -16.95 14.03 15.79
CA LYS A 53 -15.88 13.13 16.23
C LYS A 53 -14.62 13.19 15.36
N GLY A 54 -14.63 13.95 14.27
CA GLY A 54 -13.50 14.16 13.36
C GLY A 54 -13.16 12.98 12.46
N TYR A 55 -14.10 12.06 12.20
CA TYR A 55 -13.91 10.98 11.23
C TYR A 55 -14.28 11.41 9.81
N LEU A 56 -15.23 12.33 9.67
CA LEU A 56 -15.68 12.90 8.41
C LEU A 56 -15.52 14.43 8.43
N TYR A 57 -15.60 15.05 7.26
CA TYR A 57 -15.81 16.49 7.15
C TYR A 57 -16.65 16.83 5.93
N GLN A 58 -17.29 18.00 5.94
CA GLN A 58 -18.01 18.56 4.81
C GLN A 58 -17.13 19.58 4.04
N PRO A 59 -16.76 19.33 2.77
CA PRO A 59 -15.88 20.23 2.02
C PRO A 59 -16.56 21.55 1.63
N HIS A 60 -17.88 21.51 1.33
CA HIS A 60 -18.69 22.68 1.00
C HIS A 60 -20.10 22.53 1.58
N THR A 61 -20.78 23.65 1.89
CA THR A 61 -22.06 23.70 2.61
C THR A 61 -23.19 22.84 2.01
N SER A 62 -23.17 22.57 0.71
CA SER A 62 -24.14 21.72 0.02
C SER A 62 -23.64 20.31 -0.32
N ALA A 63 -22.36 20.04 -0.13
CA ALA A 63 -21.74 18.76 -0.48
C ALA A 63 -22.13 17.65 0.50
N GLY A 64 -21.92 16.41 0.06
CA GLY A 64 -21.85 15.25 0.95
C GLY A 64 -20.70 15.36 1.95
N ARG A 65 -20.39 14.27 2.65
CA ARG A 65 -19.23 14.21 3.55
C ARG A 65 -18.14 13.40 2.87
N VAL A 66 -16.91 13.72 3.23
CA VAL A 66 -15.73 12.97 2.79
C VAL A 66 -14.98 12.46 4.03
N PRO A 67 -14.21 11.36 3.89
CA PRO A 67 -13.41 10.85 4.99
C PRO A 67 -12.28 11.82 5.33
N SER A 68 -12.00 11.95 6.62
CA SER A 68 -10.73 12.54 7.09
C SER A 68 -9.63 11.46 7.16
N ASP A 69 -8.39 11.87 7.39
CA ASP A 69 -7.28 10.94 7.68
C ASP A 69 -7.59 10.00 8.85
N LYS A 70 -8.27 10.52 9.89
CA LYS A 70 -8.72 9.72 11.03
C LYS A 70 -9.81 8.72 10.63
N GLY A 71 -10.71 9.12 9.73
CA GLY A 71 -11.71 8.26 9.10
C GLY A 71 -11.07 7.08 8.38
N TYR A 72 -10.12 7.38 7.48
CA TYR A 72 -9.37 6.36 6.73
C TYR A 72 -8.58 5.44 7.64
N ARG A 73 -7.88 5.99 8.64
CA ARG A 73 -7.12 5.17 9.60
C ARG A 73 -8.02 4.17 10.33
N TYR A 74 -9.16 4.64 10.85
CA TYR A 74 -10.10 3.75 11.53
C TYR A 74 -10.68 2.70 10.60
N TYR A 75 -11.00 3.06 9.36
CA TYR A 75 -11.47 2.12 8.36
C TYR A 75 -10.46 1.00 8.11
N VAL A 76 -9.20 1.35 7.82
CA VAL A 76 -8.12 0.37 7.59
C VAL A 76 -7.90 -0.51 8.81
N ASP A 77 -7.91 0.06 10.01
CA ASP A 77 -7.57 -0.67 11.24
C ASP A 77 -8.71 -1.57 11.76
N MET A 78 -9.99 -1.22 11.50
CA MET A 78 -11.14 -1.81 12.21
C MET A 78 -12.28 -2.30 11.31
N LEU A 79 -12.40 -1.83 10.07
CA LEU A 79 -13.58 -2.08 9.22
C LEU A 79 -13.22 -2.81 7.92
N MET A 80 -12.07 -2.48 7.33
CA MET A 80 -11.64 -3.02 6.05
C MET A 80 -11.36 -4.52 6.19
N ASN A 81 -12.15 -5.32 5.50
CA ASN A 81 -11.88 -6.74 5.37
C ASN A 81 -10.63 -6.94 4.51
N GLN A 82 -9.77 -7.90 4.89
CA GLN A 82 -8.69 -8.33 4.03
C GLN A 82 -9.29 -9.12 2.86
N GLU A 83 -9.36 -8.50 1.69
CA GLU A 83 -9.69 -9.21 0.46
C GLU A 83 -8.44 -9.93 -0.06
N GLU A 84 -8.60 -11.19 -0.46
CA GLU A 84 -7.55 -11.89 -1.17
C GLU A 84 -7.39 -11.31 -2.58
N LEU A 85 -6.15 -11.15 -3.02
CA LEU A 85 -5.86 -10.78 -4.39
C LEU A 85 -6.47 -11.79 -5.35
N ALA A 86 -7.05 -11.32 -6.46
CA ALA A 86 -7.54 -12.19 -7.52
C ALA A 86 -6.45 -13.17 -7.99
N GLU A 87 -6.81 -14.42 -8.28
CA GLU A 87 -5.84 -15.45 -8.66
C GLU A 87 -4.96 -15.05 -9.86
N ALA A 88 -5.50 -14.24 -10.78
CA ALA A 88 -4.74 -13.72 -11.91
C ALA A 88 -3.61 -12.79 -11.46
N ALA A 89 -3.89 -11.91 -10.48
CA ALA A 89 -2.88 -11.04 -9.88
C ALA A 89 -1.85 -11.87 -9.10
N GLN A 90 -2.29 -12.86 -8.32
CA GLN A 90 -1.39 -13.75 -7.59
C GLN A 90 -0.44 -14.52 -8.54
N ARG A 91 -0.96 -15.02 -9.66
CA ARG A 91 -0.14 -15.66 -10.72
C ARG A 91 0.85 -14.69 -11.33
N SER A 92 0.39 -13.50 -11.74
CA SER A 92 1.25 -12.46 -12.32
C SER A 92 2.40 -12.08 -11.38
N ILE A 93 2.13 -11.93 -10.08
CA ILE A 93 3.15 -11.68 -9.06
C ILE A 93 4.15 -12.85 -9.02
N ARG A 94 3.66 -14.09 -8.96
CA ARG A 94 4.51 -15.30 -8.88
C ARG A 94 5.41 -15.44 -10.10
N ASP A 95 4.85 -15.33 -11.30
CA ASP A 95 5.60 -15.42 -12.56
C ASP A 95 6.63 -14.29 -12.68
N SER A 96 6.29 -13.11 -12.17
CA SER A 96 7.23 -11.99 -12.14
C SER A 96 8.38 -12.24 -11.18
N ILE A 97 8.12 -12.80 -9.99
CA ILE A 97 9.15 -13.16 -9.00
C ILE A 97 10.02 -14.33 -9.46
N GLU A 98 9.45 -15.36 -10.10
CA GLU A 98 10.22 -16.51 -10.59
C GLU A 98 11.26 -16.10 -11.64
N ARG A 99 10.92 -15.14 -12.49
CA ARG A 99 11.86 -14.49 -13.43
C ARG A 99 12.98 -13.70 -12.74
N LEU A 100 12.87 -13.37 -11.45
CA LEU A 100 13.89 -12.64 -10.68
C LEU A 100 14.96 -13.53 -10.07
N ARG A 101 14.82 -14.85 -10.13
CA ARG A 101 15.84 -15.77 -9.60
C ARG A 101 17.16 -15.68 -10.38
N GLU A 102 17.17 -14.99 -11.52
CA GLU A 102 18.33 -14.72 -12.37
C GLU A 102 18.61 -13.20 -12.37
N GLY A 103 19.42 -12.70 -11.43
CA GLY A 103 19.77 -11.27 -11.36
C GLY A 103 20.50 -10.87 -10.08
N ASN A 104 21.06 -9.65 -10.04
CA ASN A 104 21.64 -9.10 -8.81
C ASN A 104 20.55 -8.43 -7.93
N ALA A 105 20.89 -8.09 -6.68
CA ALA A 105 19.93 -7.53 -5.72
C ALA A 105 19.26 -6.21 -6.19
N ASN A 106 19.94 -5.40 -7.00
CA ASN A 106 19.36 -4.17 -7.54
C ASN A 106 18.31 -4.47 -8.60
N ASP A 107 18.56 -5.44 -9.48
CA ASP A 107 17.60 -5.85 -10.51
C ASP A 107 16.31 -6.36 -9.86
N LEU A 108 16.43 -7.10 -8.75
CA LEU A 108 15.31 -7.58 -7.96
C LEU A 108 14.47 -6.43 -7.39
N LEU A 109 15.10 -5.41 -6.79
CA LEU A 109 14.38 -4.25 -6.23
C LEU A 109 13.62 -3.47 -7.31
N VAL A 110 14.25 -3.24 -8.46
CA VAL A 110 13.61 -2.57 -9.60
C VAL A 110 12.38 -3.36 -10.06
N GLN A 111 12.48 -4.68 -10.17
CA GLN A 111 11.36 -5.49 -10.63
C GLN A 111 10.23 -5.58 -9.61
N VAL A 112 10.54 -5.72 -8.31
CA VAL A 112 9.53 -5.69 -7.25
C VAL A 112 8.77 -4.37 -7.27
N SER A 113 9.45 -3.23 -7.45
CA SER A 113 8.77 -1.94 -7.57
C SER A 113 7.82 -1.87 -8.77
N LYS A 114 8.17 -2.50 -9.90
CA LYS A 114 7.29 -2.57 -11.09
C LYS A 114 6.07 -3.44 -10.83
N VAL A 115 6.26 -4.64 -10.29
CA VAL A 115 5.14 -5.55 -9.95
C VAL A 115 4.17 -4.89 -8.98
N LEU A 116 4.68 -4.20 -7.95
CA LEU A 116 3.85 -3.45 -7.02
C LEU A 116 3.06 -2.36 -7.74
N ALA A 117 3.70 -1.62 -8.65
CA ALA A 117 3.04 -0.57 -9.41
C ALA A 117 1.92 -1.13 -10.30
N ASP A 118 2.19 -2.23 -11.01
CA ASP A 118 1.26 -2.86 -11.93
C ASP A 118 0.04 -3.44 -11.22
N VAL A 119 0.25 -4.13 -10.09
CA VAL A 119 -0.84 -4.77 -9.33
C VAL A 119 -1.68 -3.77 -8.56
N SER A 120 -1.07 -2.73 -8.00
CA SER A 120 -1.78 -1.73 -7.20
C SER A 120 -2.32 -0.56 -8.01
N HIS A 121 -1.95 -0.45 -9.28
CA HIS A 121 -2.18 0.72 -10.13
C HIS A 121 -1.68 2.04 -9.51
N ASN A 122 -0.67 1.97 -8.64
CA ASN A 122 -0.09 3.10 -7.92
C ASN A 122 1.44 3.15 -8.12
N LEU A 123 2.10 4.15 -7.54
CA LEU A 123 3.56 4.23 -7.54
C LEU A 123 4.16 3.12 -6.65
N GLY A 124 4.92 2.20 -7.25
CA GLY A 124 5.71 1.21 -6.53
C GLY A 124 7.11 1.74 -6.20
N ILE A 125 7.52 1.63 -4.93
CA ILE A 125 8.85 2.02 -4.45
C ILE A 125 9.46 0.84 -3.69
N ALA A 126 10.69 0.47 -4.04
CA ALA A 126 11.48 -0.50 -3.29
C ALA A 126 12.77 0.17 -2.80
N LEU A 127 13.03 0.08 -1.49
CA LEU A 127 14.22 0.62 -0.88
C LEU A 127 15.24 -0.49 -0.67
N GLY A 128 16.40 -0.35 -1.32
CA GLY A 128 17.54 -1.22 -1.11
C GLY A 128 18.35 -0.81 0.13
N PRO A 129 19.13 -1.75 0.71
CA PRO A 129 20.02 -1.42 1.81
C PRO A 129 21.08 -0.40 1.36
N GLN A 130 21.27 0.67 2.14
CA GLN A 130 22.37 1.62 1.97
C GLN A 130 23.53 1.23 2.89
N PHE A 131 24.65 0.85 2.31
CA PHE A 131 25.87 0.53 3.06
C PHE A 131 26.77 1.77 3.13
N THR A 132 26.68 2.52 4.22
CA THR A 132 27.57 3.67 4.49
C THR A 132 28.88 3.26 5.14
N GLN A 133 28.90 2.10 5.80
CA GLN A 133 30.03 1.49 6.47
C GLN A 133 29.89 -0.03 6.41
N GLY A 134 30.99 -0.75 6.31
CA GLY A 134 30.98 -2.20 6.20
C GLY A 134 32.28 -2.81 6.70
N ILE A 135 32.18 -3.96 7.37
CA ILE A 135 33.35 -4.74 7.76
C ILE A 135 33.71 -5.62 6.56
N PHE A 136 34.87 -5.34 5.95
CA PHE A 136 35.44 -6.18 4.93
C PHE A 136 35.63 -7.60 5.46
N GLU A 137 35.08 -8.58 4.74
CA GLU A 137 35.12 -9.98 5.13
C GLU A 137 36.11 -10.76 4.27
N ARG A 138 36.02 -10.61 2.95
CA ARG A 138 36.84 -11.38 2.02
C ARG A 138 37.01 -10.68 0.67
N LEU A 139 38.19 -10.85 0.05
CA LEU A 139 38.46 -10.52 -1.35
C LEU A 139 39.00 -11.76 -2.04
N GLU A 140 38.32 -12.18 -3.09
CA GLU A 140 38.73 -13.28 -3.95
C GLU A 140 39.15 -12.70 -5.30
N MET A 141 40.29 -13.15 -5.82
CA MET A 141 40.84 -12.70 -7.10
C MET A 141 41.03 -13.91 -8.00
N LEU A 142 40.37 -13.88 -9.16
CA LEU A 142 40.40 -14.94 -10.16
C LEU A 142 40.94 -14.37 -11.46
N LYS A 143 42.06 -14.92 -11.95
CA LYS A 143 42.62 -14.51 -13.25
C LYS A 143 41.69 -15.00 -14.37
N LEU A 144 41.27 -14.09 -15.25
CA LEU A 144 40.42 -14.41 -16.40
C LEU A 144 41.26 -14.57 -17.69
N SER A 145 42.27 -13.71 -17.87
CA SER A 145 43.19 -13.74 -19.02
C SER A 145 44.55 -13.16 -18.61
N GLU A 146 45.47 -12.97 -19.57
CA GLU A 146 46.76 -12.31 -19.27
C GLU A 146 46.62 -10.87 -18.77
N SER A 147 45.57 -10.17 -19.19
CA SER A 147 45.33 -8.75 -18.87
C SER A 147 44.01 -8.50 -18.13
N MET A 148 43.32 -9.54 -17.66
CA MET A 148 42.06 -9.41 -16.93
C MET A 148 42.02 -10.25 -15.65
N LEU A 149 41.48 -9.66 -14.60
CA LEU A 149 41.27 -10.26 -13.30
C LEU A 149 39.87 -9.94 -12.77
N LEU A 150 39.16 -10.96 -12.34
CA LEU A 150 37.90 -10.81 -11.62
C LEU A 150 38.19 -10.64 -10.13
N SER A 151 37.80 -9.50 -9.57
CA SER A 151 37.82 -9.24 -8.14
C SER A 151 36.41 -9.37 -7.57
N VAL A 152 36.23 -10.25 -6.58
CA VAL A 152 34.98 -10.44 -5.85
C VAL A 152 35.21 -10.02 -4.39
N MET A 153 34.61 -8.92 -3.98
CA MET A 153 34.70 -8.38 -2.62
C MET A 153 33.41 -8.66 -1.86
N THR A 154 33.52 -9.27 -0.68
CA THR A 154 32.41 -9.56 0.22
C THR A 154 32.59 -8.80 1.53
N ILE A 155 31.52 -8.18 2.01
CA ILE A 155 31.46 -7.56 3.35
C ILE A 155 30.47 -8.33 4.23
N ARG A 156 30.68 -8.30 5.56
CA ARG A 156 29.88 -9.09 6.53
C ARG A 156 28.37 -8.89 6.47
N SER A 157 27.90 -7.77 5.94
CA SER A 157 26.48 -7.52 5.75
C SER A 157 25.87 -8.33 4.59
N GLY A 158 26.66 -9.15 3.91
CA GLY A 158 26.24 -9.97 2.77
C GLY A 158 26.30 -9.27 1.42
N LEU A 159 26.74 -8.00 1.36
CA LEU A 159 26.96 -7.32 0.08
C LEU A 159 28.21 -7.91 -0.60
N VAL A 160 28.03 -8.28 -1.86
CA VAL A 160 29.09 -8.76 -2.75
C VAL A 160 29.25 -7.77 -3.90
N LYS A 161 30.47 -7.30 -4.14
CA LYS A 161 30.81 -6.45 -5.28
C LYS A 161 31.80 -7.16 -6.18
N THR A 162 31.45 -7.26 -7.45
CA THR A 162 32.28 -7.91 -8.48
C THR A 162 32.75 -6.86 -9.48
N MET A 163 34.05 -6.80 -9.74
CA MET A 163 34.61 -5.94 -10.79
C MET A 163 35.66 -6.71 -11.59
N VAL A 164 35.65 -6.50 -12.92
CA VAL A 164 36.74 -6.95 -13.80
C VAL A 164 37.73 -5.80 -13.89
N VAL A 165 38.99 -6.10 -13.58
CA VAL A 165 40.14 -5.19 -13.62
C VAL A 165 41.12 -5.67 -14.67
#